data_AF-A0A2E6ELX5-F1
#
_entry.id   AF-A0A2E6ELX5-F1
#
_cell.length_a   1.000
_cell.length_b   1.000
_cell.length_c   1.000
_cell.angle_alpha   90.00
_cell.angle_beta   90.00
_cell.angle_gamma   90.00
#
_symmetry.space_group_name_H-M   'P 1'
#
loop_
_entity.id
_entity.type
_entity.pdbx_description
1 polymer ?
#
loop_
_entity_poly.entity_id
_entity_poly.type
_entity_poly.pdbx_seq_one_letter_code
_entity_poly.pdbx_strand_id
1 'polypeptide(L)'
;PADDDDSSPADDDDSSPADDDDSSPADDDDSTPADDDDSTPPASDLDGDGIVDGSDNCPATSNANQQDLDGDGQGDPCDPCPSDNPNDSDGDGVCNSADNCPNNANPSQADADGDGDGDACDSTSSSNTYNLCGANASLSRATGTLSDPINAPWTPFVDANSTSGAAQDLVDRYDCAPGTQEHGPEVVYRFVTSAPGDFRAELIDGVGVDIDLHLAQNPTVSGGLLSGCIARAHETLEVTNLPAGEYWLFADSWTSGAGVEYAGAFELAYEWLAPDQWNEVPLAAGASWQRLRTSSPVQTYNVITADLSQGLELQPARHSGCQTVAAAAPSIGALAGVNANYFQAGSGCSTTDLLRVDGVLHSTNGSVVDGAGTVLSQRSAGWNGNGVPSFQWLNPGSDWPSVADAVGGYPSLVEGGTPLAAVQPGQQVWSSTDWTANPRTALGVNAAGHVVLVTVDGRTAAGSGLTSSSFANWLSTELNLINAIGLDGGGSTTAVVPDCWLSDTVNFPSDNSLPDHWGARSVGSGLYLR
;
A
#
# COMPACT_ATOMS: atom_id res chain seq x y z
N PRO A 1 38.42 -22.10 -39.36
CA PRO A 1 39.83 -21.73 -39.11
C PRO A 1 39.97 -21.41 -37.62
N ALA A 2 39.96 -22.41 -36.73
CA ALA A 2 40.92 -23.52 -36.58
C ALA A 2 42.28 -23.04 -36.09
N ASP A 3 42.74 -23.70 -35.03
CA ASP A 3 44.12 -24.07 -34.63
C ASP A 3 44.27 -23.79 -33.11
N ASP A 4 44.13 -24.75 -32.19
CA ASP A 4 44.82 -26.05 -31.94
C ASP A 4 46.11 -25.92 -31.10
N ASP A 5 46.21 -26.82 -30.10
CA ASP A 5 47.38 -27.43 -29.41
C ASP A 5 46.98 -27.69 -27.93
N ASP A 6 46.62 -28.89 -27.43
CA ASP A 6 47.23 -30.25 -27.48
C ASP A 6 48.63 -30.29 -26.82
N SER A 7 49.07 -31.21 -25.94
CA SER A 7 48.56 -32.34 -25.14
C SER A 7 49.70 -32.80 -24.19
N SER A 8 49.35 -33.34 -23.00
CA SER A 8 49.92 -34.53 -22.27
C SER A 8 51.46 -34.66 -22.05
N PRO A 9 52.05 -35.69 -21.36
CA PRO A 9 51.57 -36.98 -20.79
C PRO A 9 51.97 -37.19 -19.30
N ALA A 10 51.74 -38.29 -18.56
CA ALA A 10 51.91 -39.74 -18.80
C ALA A 10 51.27 -40.49 -17.59
N ASP A 11 50.47 -41.53 -17.77
CA ASP A 11 50.82 -42.98 -17.85
C ASP A 11 51.00 -43.63 -16.45
N ASP A 12 50.07 -44.47 -16.02
CA ASP A 12 50.12 -45.93 -16.26
C ASP A 12 49.15 -46.70 -15.34
N ASP A 13 48.38 -47.57 -15.99
CA ASP A 13 47.51 -48.60 -15.45
C ASP A 13 48.27 -49.74 -14.76
N ASP A 14 47.59 -50.42 -13.83
CA ASP A 14 47.15 -51.83 -14.01
C ASP A 14 47.35 -52.74 -12.77
N SER A 15 46.29 -53.52 -12.54
CA SER A 15 46.28 -54.89 -12.00
C SER A 15 46.17 -55.14 -10.48
N SER A 16 44.94 -55.44 -10.07
CA SER A 16 44.61 -56.41 -9.00
C SER A 16 45.18 -57.82 -9.31
N PRO A 17 45.35 -58.69 -8.30
CA PRO A 17 44.32 -59.74 -8.15
C PRO A 17 44.04 -60.18 -6.70
N ALA A 18 42.95 -60.94 -6.59
CA ALA A 18 42.34 -61.63 -5.46
C ALA A 18 43.25 -62.25 -4.39
N ASP A 19 42.81 -62.16 -3.14
CA ASP A 19 43.26 -62.97 -2.00
C ASP A 19 42.37 -64.21 -1.86
N ASP A 20 42.99 -65.39 -1.89
CA ASP A 20 42.42 -66.67 -1.46
C ASP A 20 42.91 -66.99 -0.04
N ASP A 21 42.00 -67.60 0.72
CA ASP A 21 42.10 -68.20 2.05
C ASP A 21 43.44 -68.88 2.43
N ASP A 22 43.78 -68.87 3.72
CA ASP A 22 43.72 -70.07 4.58
C ASP A 22 44.44 -69.83 5.92
N SER A 23 44.00 -70.58 6.93
CA SER A 23 44.72 -71.01 8.14
C SER A 23 44.44 -70.24 9.44
N SER A 24 43.40 -70.69 10.12
CA SER A 24 43.38 -70.80 11.59
C SER A 24 44.59 -71.61 12.09
N PRO A 25 44.97 -71.50 13.38
CA PRO A 25 44.31 -72.37 14.35
C PRO A 25 44.04 -71.70 15.71
N ALA A 26 43.09 -72.32 16.42
CA ALA A 26 42.85 -72.19 17.84
C ALA A 26 44.08 -72.63 18.66
N ASP A 27 44.19 -72.15 19.90
CA ASP A 27 44.14 -73.00 21.10
C ASP A 27 44.56 -72.23 22.39
N ASP A 28 43.93 -72.65 23.49
CA ASP A 28 44.40 -72.65 24.89
C ASP A 28 44.19 -71.42 25.81
N ASP A 29 43.02 -71.46 26.47
CA ASP A 29 42.79 -71.64 27.92
C ASP A 29 44.01 -71.55 28.89
N ASP A 30 43.92 -70.72 29.93
CA ASP A 30 43.90 -71.15 31.35
C ASP A 30 44.35 -70.05 32.37
N SER A 31 43.43 -69.76 33.30
CA SER A 31 43.50 -69.30 34.70
C SER A 31 44.18 -67.99 35.21
N THR A 32 43.30 -67.16 35.78
CA THR A 32 43.30 -66.50 37.13
C THR A 32 43.69 -65.01 37.28
N PRO A 33 43.08 -64.30 38.28
CA PRO A 33 42.58 -62.94 38.14
C PRO A 33 43.33 -61.88 38.98
N ALA A 34 43.21 -60.61 38.57
CA ALA A 34 43.40 -59.40 39.38
C ALA A 34 42.76 -58.24 38.60
N ASP A 35 41.63 -57.70 39.06
CA ASP A 35 41.51 -56.50 39.91
C ASP A 35 41.38 -55.22 39.06
N ASP A 36 40.13 -54.74 39.02
CA ASP A 36 39.64 -53.36 38.90
C ASP A 36 40.37 -52.34 38.02
N ASP A 37 39.76 -51.97 36.89
CA ASP A 37 39.54 -50.54 36.59
C ASP A 37 38.28 -50.30 35.73
N ASP A 38 37.58 -49.25 36.14
CA ASP A 38 36.39 -48.58 35.64
C ASP A 38 36.05 -48.73 34.14
N SER A 39 34.87 -49.29 33.85
CA SER A 39 34.16 -48.96 32.61
C SER A 39 32.64 -49.07 32.82
N THR A 40 32.02 -47.90 32.69
CA THR A 40 30.62 -47.66 32.35
C THR A 40 30.06 -48.71 31.38
N PRO A 41 28.76 -49.06 31.45
CA PRO A 41 28.16 -50.00 30.50
C PRO A 41 28.40 -49.52 29.07
N PRO A 42 28.61 -50.43 28.08
CA PRO A 42 28.77 -50.02 26.70
C PRO A 42 27.53 -49.20 26.33
N ALA A 43 27.78 -48.01 25.78
CA ALA A 43 26.74 -47.20 25.20
C ALA A 43 25.94 -48.10 24.25
N SER A 44 24.62 -48.06 24.36
CA SER A 44 23.74 -48.80 23.46
C SER A 44 24.05 -48.37 22.03
N ASP A 45 24.00 -49.35 21.13
CA ASP A 45 24.03 -49.20 19.67
C ASP A 45 22.77 -49.96 19.23
N LEU A 46 21.68 -49.21 19.03
CA LEU A 46 20.33 -49.76 18.89
C LEU A 46 20.11 -50.39 17.50
N ASP A 47 20.77 -49.90 16.46
CA ASP A 47 20.59 -50.39 15.09
C ASP A 47 21.75 -51.26 14.56
N GLY A 48 22.85 -51.33 15.30
CA GLY A 48 23.97 -52.25 15.06
C GLY A 48 24.90 -51.81 13.94
N ASP A 49 24.99 -50.51 13.64
CA ASP A 49 25.82 -49.98 12.57
C ASP A 49 27.29 -49.73 12.95
N GLY A 50 27.62 -49.87 14.24
CA GLY A 50 28.96 -49.69 14.77
C GLY A 50 29.23 -48.31 15.37
N ILE A 51 28.26 -47.40 15.39
CA ILE A 51 28.27 -46.13 16.11
C ILE A 51 27.36 -46.25 17.34
N VAL A 52 27.77 -45.65 18.46
CA VAL A 52 26.99 -45.72 19.71
C VAL A 52 25.90 -44.64 19.70
N ASP A 53 24.71 -44.93 20.24
CA ASP A 53 23.50 -44.07 20.19
C ASP A 53 23.76 -42.60 20.58
N GLY A 54 24.70 -42.36 21.51
CA GLY A 54 25.05 -41.00 21.97
C GLY A 54 25.94 -40.20 21.03
N SER A 55 26.44 -40.81 19.97
CA SER A 55 27.28 -40.21 18.92
C SER A 55 26.75 -40.53 17.51
N ASP A 56 25.60 -41.17 17.44
CA ASP A 56 24.94 -41.58 16.21
C ASP A 56 23.90 -40.52 15.80
N ASN A 57 24.02 -39.97 14.59
CA ASN A 57 23.03 -39.04 14.03
C ASN A 57 21.76 -39.73 13.49
N CYS A 58 21.70 -41.07 13.48
CA CYS A 58 20.49 -41.86 13.27
C CYS A 58 20.38 -43.08 14.21
N PRO A 59 20.17 -42.91 15.54
CA PRO A 59 20.23 -43.99 16.53
C PRO A 59 19.31 -45.20 16.33
N ALA A 60 18.41 -45.19 15.36
CA ALA A 60 17.49 -46.28 15.08
C ALA A 60 17.54 -46.75 13.61
N THR A 61 18.40 -46.16 12.78
CA THR A 61 18.51 -46.41 11.35
C THR A 61 19.97 -46.46 10.93
N SER A 62 20.47 -47.68 10.72
CA SER A 62 21.87 -47.95 10.43
C SER A 62 22.47 -47.04 9.36
N ASN A 63 23.49 -46.27 9.73
CA ASN A 63 24.20 -45.32 8.89
C ASN A 63 25.67 -45.14 9.31
N ALA A 64 26.46 -46.21 9.21
CA ALA A 64 27.85 -46.24 9.67
C ALA A 64 28.78 -45.15 9.07
N ASN A 65 28.37 -44.50 7.98
CA ASN A 65 29.08 -43.38 7.37
C ASN A 65 28.74 -42.00 7.98
N GLN A 66 27.72 -41.92 8.84
CA GLN A 66 27.24 -40.74 9.55
C GLN A 66 27.07 -39.53 8.63
N GLN A 67 26.56 -39.78 7.42
CA GLN A 67 26.35 -38.73 6.43
C GLN A 67 25.20 -37.82 6.87
N ASP A 68 25.44 -36.52 6.80
CA ASP A 68 24.54 -35.42 7.16
C ASP A 68 24.86 -34.30 6.17
N LEU A 69 24.10 -34.24 5.09
CA LEU A 69 24.40 -33.42 3.92
C LEU A 69 24.11 -31.93 4.18
N ASP A 70 23.09 -31.61 4.97
CA ASP A 70 22.65 -30.24 5.24
C ASP A 70 23.11 -29.68 6.60
N GLY A 71 23.68 -30.53 7.46
CA GLY A 71 24.31 -30.17 8.72
C GLY A 71 23.32 -29.86 9.84
N ASP A 72 22.10 -30.39 9.81
CA ASP A 72 21.11 -30.23 10.89
C ASP A 72 21.36 -31.13 12.12
N GLY A 73 22.26 -32.12 11.98
CA GLY A 73 22.62 -33.08 13.02
C GLY A 73 21.78 -34.37 13.01
N GLN A 74 20.87 -34.53 12.06
CA GLN A 74 20.16 -35.76 11.73
C GLN A 74 20.82 -36.40 10.49
N GLY A 75 21.06 -37.71 10.51
CA GLY A 75 21.71 -38.34 9.35
C GLY A 75 20.77 -38.50 8.16
N ASP A 76 21.29 -38.41 6.93
CA ASP A 76 20.52 -38.55 5.68
C ASP A 76 19.54 -39.75 5.69
N PRO A 77 19.87 -40.93 6.28
CA PRO A 77 18.95 -42.08 6.27
C PRO A 77 17.73 -41.96 7.19
N CYS A 78 17.77 -41.07 8.19
CA CYS A 78 16.68 -40.84 9.13
C CYS A 78 16.12 -39.42 9.09
N ASP A 79 16.67 -38.55 8.25
CA ASP A 79 16.18 -37.20 8.02
C ASP A 79 15.01 -37.20 7.00
N PRO A 80 13.84 -36.61 7.32
CA PRO A 80 12.75 -36.42 6.35
C PRO A 80 13.13 -35.52 5.17
N CYS A 81 14.10 -34.61 5.33
CA CYS A 81 14.56 -33.66 4.32
C CYS A 81 16.09 -33.62 4.23
N PRO A 82 16.76 -34.69 3.73
CA PRO A 82 18.21 -34.88 3.77
C PRO A 82 19.08 -33.84 3.04
N SER A 83 18.49 -32.78 2.52
CA SER A 83 19.17 -31.73 1.76
C SER A 83 18.80 -30.32 2.22
N ASP A 84 17.96 -30.19 3.24
CA ASP A 84 17.27 -28.95 3.57
C ASP A 84 17.16 -28.73 5.09
N ASN A 85 17.99 -27.82 5.60
CA ASN A 85 17.94 -27.34 6.98
C ASN A 85 17.45 -25.88 7.02
N PRO A 86 16.30 -25.58 7.66
CA PRO A 86 15.47 -26.47 8.47
C PRO A 86 14.57 -27.40 7.62
N ASN A 87 14.26 -28.59 8.14
CA ASN A 87 13.60 -29.71 7.46
C ASN A 87 12.13 -29.38 7.06
N ASP A 88 11.15 -29.92 7.79
CA ASP A 88 9.73 -29.66 7.63
C ASP A 88 9.22 -29.07 8.95
N SER A 89 9.12 -27.74 9.00
CA SER A 89 8.87 -27.01 10.25
C SER A 89 7.44 -27.20 10.79
N ASP A 90 6.48 -27.48 9.91
CA ASP A 90 5.07 -27.59 10.26
C ASP A 90 4.49 -29.01 10.17
N GLY A 91 5.28 -29.96 9.66
CA GLY A 91 5.02 -31.39 9.65
C GLY A 91 4.03 -31.83 8.58
N ASP A 92 3.94 -31.09 7.47
CA ASP A 92 2.97 -31.34 6.40
C ASP A 92 3.47 -32.30 5.31
N GLY A 93 4.76 -32.63 5.33
CA GLY A 93 5.44 -33.55 4.42
C GLY A 93 6.15 -32.87 3.24
N VAL A 94 6.26 -31.54 3.22
CA VAL A 94 7.03 -30.75 2.24
C VAL A 94 8.20 -30.09 2.96
N CYS A 95 9.41 -30.17 2.39
CA CYS A 95 10.59 -29.54 2.99
C CYS A 95 10.53 -28.02 2.82
N ASN A 96 10.94 -27.26 3.83
CA ASN A 96 10.77 -25.80 3.91
C ASN A 96 11.32 -25.02 2.68
N SER A 97 12.32 -25.55 1.99
CA SER A 97 12.88 -24.93 0.77
C SER A 97 11.99 -25.06 -0.47
N ALA A 98 11.06 -26.01 -0.45
CA ALA A 98 10.08 -26.29 -1.48
C ALA A 98 8.63 -26.06 -1.00
N ASP A 99 8.47 -25.61 0.24
CA ASP A 99 7.19 -25.33 0.88
C ASP A 99 6.82 -23.86 0.67
N ASN A 100 5.68 -23.61 0.04
CA ASN A 100 5.13 -22.26 -0.12
C ASN A 100 4.49 -21.72 1.17
N CYS A 101 4.43 -22.51 2.24
CA CYS A 101 4.02 -22.11 3.58
C CYS A 101 4.85 -22.73 4.72
N PRO A 102 6.14 -22.36 4.88
CA PRO A 102 7.09 -23.03 5.79
C PRO A 102 6.75 -23.06 7.30
N ASN A 103 5.61 -22.54 7.73
CA ASN A 103 5.17 -22.56 9.12
C ASN A 103 3.68 -22.93 9.27
N ASN A 104 2.97 -23.24 8.17
CA ASN A 104 1.52 -23.44 8.12
C ASN A 104 1.17 -24.63 7.22
N ALA A 105 0.96 -25.79 7.85
CA ALA A 105 0.79 -27.05 7.13
C ALA A 105 -0.22 -27.01 5.98
N ASN A 106 0.24 -27.27 4.77
CA ASN A 106 -0.54 -27.28 3.53
C ASN A 106 -0.02 -28.32 2.53
N PRO A 107 -0.25 -29.63 2.79
CA PRO A 107 0.37 -30.71 1.99
C PRO A 107 0.05 -30.70 0.48
N SER A 108 -0.96 -29.95 0.05
CA SER A 108 -1.31 -29.78 -1.36
C SER A 108 -0.50 -28.72 -2.08
N GLN A 109 0.25 -27.88 -1.36
CA GLN A 109 1.01 -26.74 -1.89
C GLN A 109 0.13 -25.90 -2.83
N ALA A 110 -1.11 -25.67 -2.39
CA ALA A 110 -2.07 -24.89 -3.18
C ALA A 110 -1.65 -23.42 -3.11
N ASP A 111 -1.62 -22.80 -4.28
CA ASP A 111 -1.24 -21.42 -4.53
C ASP A 111 -2.16 -20.95 -5.65
N ALA A 112 -3.33 -20.43 -5.26
CA ALA A 112 -4.42 -20.16 -6.19
C ALA A 112 -4.15 -18.95 -7.09
N ASP A 113 -3.35 -17.99 -6.64
CA ASP A 113 -2.99 -16.77 -7.36
C ASP A 113 -1.58 -16.78 -7.96
N GLY A 114 -0.75 -17.77 -7.61
CA GLY A 114 0.52 -18.08 -8.25
C GLY A 114 1.65 -17.14 -7.85
N ASP A 115 1.57 -16.50 -6.69
CA ASP A 115 2.54 -15.52 -6.22
C ASP A 115 3.72 -16.13 -5.44
N GLY A 116 3.61 -17.42 -5.12
CA GLY A 116 4.62 -18.20 -4.41
C GLY A 116 4.41 -18.33 -2.90
N ASP A 117 3.42 -17.64 -2.33
CA ASP A 117 2.92 -17.88 -0.97
C ASP A 117 1.70 -18.82 -1.05
N GLY A 118 1.66 -19.86 -0.21
CA GLY A 118 0.56 -20.82 -0.27
C GLY A 118 -0.73 -20.30 0.39
N ASP A 119 -1.89 -20.80 -0.08
CA ASP A 119 -3.23 -20.42 0.41
C ASP A 119 -3.37 -20.50 1.96
N ALA A 120 -2.55 -21.29 2.65
CA ALA A 120 -2.60 -21.54 4.08
C ALA A 120 -1.82 -20.53 4.96
N CYS A 121 -0.85 -19.84 4.38
CA CYS A 121 -0.01 -18.83 5.03
C CYS A 121 -0.14 -17.46 4.37
N ASP A 122 -0.77 -17.40 3.20
CA ASP A 122 -1.10 -16.18 2.53
C ASP A 122 -2.16 -15.39 3.34
N SER A 123 -1.66 -14.40 4.07
CA SER A 123 -2.46 -13.46 4.85
C SER A 123 -3.12 -12.37 3.98
N THR A 124 -2.78 -12.34 2.69
CA THR A 124 -3.27 -11.41 1.68
C THR A 124 -4.31 -12.02 0.73
N SER A 125 -4.55 -13.33 0.74
CA SER A 125 -5.50 -13.98 -0.20
C SER A 125 -6.52 -14.96 0.41
N SER A 126 -7.23 -14.59 1.49
CA SER A 126 -8.52 -15.27 1.79
C SER A 126 -9.63 -14.39 2.35
N SER A 127 -9.67 -13.16 1.86
CA SER A 127 -10.96 -12.62 1.49
C SER A 127 -10.84 -11.90 0.16
N ASN A 128 -11.65 -12.33 -0.82
CA ASN A 128 -12.11 -11.45 -1.90
C ASN A 128 -12.98 -10.33 -1.25
N THR A 129 -12.35 -9.53 -0.41
CA THR A 129 -12.90 -8.36 0.26
C THR A 129 -12.53 -7.20 -0.60
N TYR A 130 -13.56 -6.58 -1.17
CA TYR A 130 -13.42 -5.25 -1.70
C TYR A 130 -12.94 -4.34 -0.58
N ASN A 131 -11.83 -3.66 -0.80
CA ASN A 131 -11.39 -2.65 0.14
C ASN A 131 -12.13 -1.35 -0.20
N LEU A 132 -13.19 -1.08 0.54
CA LEU A 132 -13.88 0.21 0.49
C LEU A 132 -13.19 1.15 1.48
N CYS A 133 -11.94 1.50 1.18
CA CYS A 133 -11.20 2.53 1.91
C CYS A 133 -11.16 2.32 3.44
N GLY A 134 -10.74 1.13 3.87
CA GLY A 134 -10.71 0.72 5.28
C GLY A 134 -11.95 -0.05 5.74
N ALA A 135 -12.95 -0.24 4.87
CA ALA A 135 -14.01 -1.23 5.07
C ALA A 135 -13.80 -2.42 4.12
N ASN A 136 -13.24 -3.51 4.63
CA ASN A 136 -13.26 -4.81 3.96
C ASN A 136 -14.72 -5.27 3.82
N ALA A 137 -15.32 -5.01 2.67
CA ALA A 137 -16.64 -5.52 2.36
C ALA A 137 -16.48 -6.92 1.78
N SER A 138 -16.79 -7.95 2.57
CA SER A 138 -17.01 -9.30 2.04
C SER A 138 -18.33 -9.30 1.26
N LEU A 139 -18.33 -8.93 -0.02
CA LEU A 139 -19.49 -9.18 -0.87
C LEU A 139 -19.41 -10.63 -1.35
N SER A 140 -20.56 -11.31 -1.45
CA SER A 140 -20.61 -12.66 -2.00
C SER A 140 -20.06 -12.62 -3.43
N ARG A 141 -18.99 -13.37 -3.73
CA ARG A 141 -18.35 -13.35 -5.04
C ARG A 141 -19.31 -13.93 -6.08
N ALA A 142 -20.02 -13.03 -6.75
CA ALA A 142 -20.63 -13.31 -8.04
C ALA A 142 -19.52 -13.76 -9.00
N THR A 143 -19.86 -14.56 -10.00
CA THR A 143 -18.89 -15.16 -10.93
C THR A 143 -18.19 -14.16 -11.85
N GLY A 144 -18.57 -12.88 -11.81
CA GLY A 144 -17.98 -11.85 -12.66
C GLY A 144 -18.39 -12.00 -14.12
N THR A 145 -19.59 -12.52 -14.38
CA THR A 145 -20.12 -12.73 -15.74
C THR A 145 -21.23 -11.73 -16.04
N LEU A 146 -21.67 -11.63 -17.30
CA LEU A 146 -22.81 -10.79 -17.64
C LEU A 146 -24.12 -11.23 -16.96
N SER A 147 -24.30 -12.54 -16.73
CA SER A 147 -25.49 -13.07 -16.04
C SER A 147 -25.40 -13.01 -14.51
N ASP A 148 -24.18 -12.92 -13.98
CA ASP A 148 -23.90 -12.89 -12.55
C ASP A 148 -22.69 -11.97 -12.28
N PRO A 149 -22.86 -10.65 -12.44
CA PRO A 149 -21.78 -9.69 -12.34
C PRO A 149 -21.43 -9.40 -10.88
N ILE A 150 -20.17 -9.00 -10.64
CA ILE A 150 -19.73 -8.47 -9.36
C ILE A 150 -20.49 -7.18 -9.07
N ASN A 151 -21.41 -7.21 -8.11
CA ASN A 151 -22.19 -6.05 -7.72
C ASN A 151 -21.40 -5.23 -6.71
N ALA A 152 -20.91 -4.07 -7.13
CA ALA A 152 -20.03 -3.23 -6.34
C ALA A 152 -20.65 -1.82 -6.13
N PRO A 153 -20.29 -1.13 -5.03
CA PRO A 153 -20.78 0.22 -4.77
C PRO A 153 -20.23 1.23 -5.78
N TRP A 154 -20.82 2.43 -5.80
CA TRP A 154 -20.35 3.55 -6.62
C TRP A 154 -19.39 4.49 -5.87
N THR A 155 -19.27 4.33 -4.55
CA THR A 155 -18.18 4.95 -3.76
C THR A 155 -16.84 4.37 -4.20
N PRO A 156 -15.69 5.00 -3.87
CA PRO A 156 -14.40 4.43 -4.23
C PRO A 156 -14.36 2.94 -3.86
N PHE A 157 -13.98 2.14 -4.85
CA PHE A 157 -14.00 0.70 -4.83
C PHE A 157 -12.67 0.21 -5.35
N VAL A 158 -12.09 -0.78 -4.67
CA VAL A 158 -10.88 -1.47 -5.09
C VAL A 158 -11.14 -2.97 -5.10
N ASP A 159 -10.70 -3.65 -6.16
CA ASP A 159 -10.68 -5.11 -6.30
C ASP A 159 -9.31 -5.57 -6.81
N ALA A 160 -8.76 -6.60 -6.19
CA ALA A 160 -7.61 -7.33 -6.69
C ALA A 160 -8.11 -8.69 -7.17
N ASN A 161 -7.92 -8.99 -8.46
CA ASN A 161 -8.56 -10.14 -9.10
C ASN A 161 -7.70 -10.62 -10.27
N SER A 162 -8.17 -11.63 -10.99
CA SER A 162 -7.47 -12.15 -12.15
C SER A 162 -8.45 -12.47 -13.26
N THR A 163 -8.08 -12.12 -14.50
CA THR A 163 -8.79 -12.60 -15.68
C THR A 163 -8.43 -14.05 -16.01
N SER A 164 -7.31 -14.56 -15.47
CA SER A 164 -6.98 -15.99 -15.57
C SER A 164 -8.03 -16.82 -14.82
N GLY A 165 -8.73 -17.68 -15.56
CA GLY A 165 -9.80 -18.49 -14.99
C GLY A 165 -11.12 -17.73 -14.78
N ALA A 166 -11.30 -16.56 -15.40
CA ALA A 166 -12.60 -15.90 -15.40
C ALA A 166 -13.70 -16.84 -15.93
N ALA A 167 -14.90 -16.71 -15.38
CA ALA A 167 -16.02 -17.60 -15.72
C ALA A 167 -16.65 -17.30 -17.10
N GLN A 168 -16.17 -16.27 -17.80
CA GLN A 168 -16.65 -15.84 -19.10
C GLN A 168 -15.48 -15.42 -20.01
N ASP A 169 -15.56 -15.87 -21.26
CA ASP A 169 -14.80 -15.44 -22.43
C ASP A 169 -15.85 -15.32 -23.55
N LEU A 170 -16.55 -14.18 -23.58
CA LEU A 170 -17.74 -14.00 -24.41
C LEU A 170 -17.72 -12.69 -25.20
N VAL A 171 -17.10 -11.64 -24.67
CA VAL A 171 -17.13 -10.29 -25.23
C VAL A 171 -15.80 -9.96 -25.89
N ASP A 172 -15.67 -10.28 -27.17
CA ASP A 172 -14.42 -10.07 -27.90
C ASP A 172 -14.29 -8.70 -28.59
N ARG A 173 -15.42 -7.97 -28.67
CA ARG A 173 -15.57 -6.76 -29.49
C ARG A 173 -16.57 -5.81 -28.85
N TYR A 174 -16.27 -4.52 -28.97
CA TYR A 174 -17.08 -3.44 -28.42
C TYR A 174 -17.49 -2.45 -29.51
N ASP A 175 -18.76 -2.02 -29.51
CA ASP A 175 -19.28 -1.09 -30.53
C ASP A 175 -18.67 0.33 -30.46
N CYS A 176 -18.13 0.72 -29.30
CA CYS A 176 -17.32 1.93 -29.12
C CYS A 176 -15.93 1.81 -29.80
N ALA A 177 -15.47 0.60 -30.11
CA ALA A 177 -14.14 0.30 -30.64
C ALA A 177 -14.16 -0.92 -31.60
N PRO A 178 -14.92 -0.88 -32.71
CA PRO A 178 -15.26 -2.07 -33.49
C PRO A 178 -14.10 -2.65 -34.32
N GLY A 179 -12.98 -1.92 -34.43
CA GLY A 179 -11.77 -2.35 -35.14
C GLY A 179 -10.67 -2.87 -34.21
N THR A 180 -10.89 -2.80 -32.90
CA THR A 180 -9.98 -3.27 -31.87
C THR A 180 -10.35 -4.70 -31.51
N GLN A 181 -9.35 -5.47 -31.15
CA GLN A 181 -9.48 -6.90 -30.87
C GLN A 181 -9.24 -7.05 -29.38
N GLU A 182 -10.28 -7.40 -28.63
CA GLU A 182 -10.30 -7.51 -27.16
C GLU A 182 -10.63 -8.97 -26.82
N HIS A 183 -9.78 -9.89 -27.28
CA HIS A 183 -10.10 -11.31 -27.11
C HIS A 183 -9.62 -11.84 -25.78
N GLY A 184 -10.41 -12.67 -25.14
CA GLY A 184 -9.98 -13.43 -23.98
C GLY A 184 -10.98 -13.32 -22.85
N PRO A 185 -10.62 -13.86 -21.68
CA PRO A 185 -11.50 -13.84 -20.53
C PRO A 185 -11.69 -12.44 -19.97
N GLU A 186 -12.93 -12.16 -19.57
CA GLU A 186 -13.32 -10.90 -18.95
C GLU A 186 -13.93 -11.07 -17.55
N VAL A 187 -13.67 -10.10 -16.68
CA VAL A 187 -14.33 -9.95 -15.38
C VAL A 187 -15.30 -8.77 -15.43
N VAL A 188 -16.57 -9.05 -15.10
CA VAL A 188 -17.67 -8.10 -15.23
C VAL A 188 -18.15 -7.58 -13.88
N TYR A 189 -18.08 -6.27 -13.71
CA TYR A 189 -18.59 -5.52 -12.58
C TYR A 189 -19.88 -4.79 -12.95
N ARG A 190 -20.72 -4.53 -11.94
CA ARG A 190 -21.98 -3.79 -12.07
C ARG A 190 -22.17 -2.84 -10.90
N PHE A 191 -22.52 -1.60 -11.20
CA PHE A 191 -22.86 -0.58 -10.21
C PHE A 191 -24.08 0.25 -10.65
N VAL A 192 -24.76 0.86 -9.67
CA VAL A 192 -25.97 1.66 -9.89
C VAL A 192 -25.79 3.02 -9.23
N THR A 193 -26.13 4.08 -9.97
CA THR A 193 -25.97 5.47 -9.54
C THR A 193 -27.33 6.17 -9.52
N SER A 194 -27.59 6.96 -8.49
CA SER A 194 -28.85 7.70 -8.34
C SER A 194 -28.80 9.14 -8.85
N ALA A 195 -27.62 9.63 -9.21
CA ALA A 195 -27.39 10.99 -9.70
C ALA A 195 -26.41 10.98 -10.88
N PRO A 196 -26.53 11.93 -11.83
CA PRO A 196 -25.52 12.13 -12.86
C PRO A 196 -24.15 12.40 -12.25
N GLY A 197 -23.09 11.99 -12.96
CA GLY A 197 -21.74 12.17 -12.47
C GLY A 197 -20.68 11.82 -13.49
N ASP A 198 -19.44 11.90 -13.04
CA ASP A 198 -18.27 11.53 -13.79
C ASP A 198 -17.78 10.17 -13.27
N PHE A 199 -17.51 9.24 -14.19
CA PHE A 199 -16.94 7.94 -13.87
C PHE A 199 -15.43 8.00 -14.08
N ARG A 200 -14.69 7.44 -13.13
CA ARG A 200 -13.25 7.22 -13.23
C ARG A 200 -12.94 5.79 -12.83
N ALA A 201 -12.07 5.13 -13.59
CA ALA A 201 -11.46 3.87 -13.23
C ALA A 201 -9.98 3.89 -13.60
N GLU A 202 -9.18 3.22 -12.78
CA GLU A 202 -7.79 2.86 -13.08
C GLU A 202 -7.64 1.36 -12.88
N LEU A 203 -6.85 0.74 -13.76
CA LEU A 203 -6.47 -0.65 -13.68
C LEU A 203 -4.95 -0.75 -13.80
N ILE A 204 -4.34 -1.56 -12.95
CA ILE A 204 -2.93 -1.96 -13.03
C ILE A 204 -2.92 -3.45 -13.32
N ASP A 205 -2.33 -3.83 -14.45
CA ASP A 205 -2.15 -5.23 -14.81
C ASP A 205 -0.77 -5.77 -14.38
N GLY A 206 -0.69 -7.09 -14.24
CA GLY A 206 0.54 -7.79 -13.93
C GLY A 206 1.57 -7.73 -15.08
N VAL A 207 2.83 -8.07 -14.78
CA VAL A 207 3.88 -8.10 -15.81
C VAL A 207 3.55 -9.12 -16.89
N GLY A 208 3.42 -8.65 -18.14
CA GLY A 208 3.13 -9.51 -19.29
C GLY A 208 1.64 -9.86 -19.45
N VAL A 209 0.79 -9.18 -18.69
CA VAL A 209 -0.67 -9.15 -18.84
C VAL A 209 -1.03 -7.94 -19.70
N ASP A 210 -2.17 -7.99 -20.38
CA ASP A 210 -2.73 -6.86 -21.16
C ASP A 210 -4.24 -6.89 -20.94
N ILE A 211 -4.72 -6.04 -20.03
CA ILE A 211 -6.14 -5.93 -19.68
C ILE A 211 -6.63 -4.53 -19.99
N ASP A 212 -7.75 -4.46 -20.70
CA ASP A 212 -8.43 -3.23 -21.09
C ASP A 212 -9.72 -3.02 -20.28
N LEU A 213 -10.02 -1.75 -20.00
CA LEU A 213 -11.25 -1.32 -19.36
C LEU A 213 -12.31 -0.92 -20.38
N HIS A 214 -13.52 -1.46 -20.20
CA HIS A 214 -14.69 -1.06 -20.98
C HIS A 214 -15.85 -0.67 -20.08
N LEU A 215 -16.34 0.56 -20.23
CA LEU A 215 -17.57 1.00 -19.57
C LEU A 215 -18.75 0.86 -20.53
N ALA A 216 -19.83 0.24 -20.08
CA ALA A 216 -21.05 0.07 -20.84
C ALA A 216 -22.31 0.41 -20.04
N GLN A 217 -23.40 0.68 -20.74
CA GLN A 217 -24.72 0.87 -20.15
C GLN A 217 -25.76 0.06 -20.92
N ASN A 218 -26.53 -0.75 -20.19
CA ASN A 218 -27.50 -1.70 -20.74
C ASN A 218 -26.89 -2.61 -21.83
N PRO A 219 -25.77 -3.30 -21.54
CA PRO A 219 -25.06 -4.05 -22.55
C PRO A 219 -25.89 -5.20 -23.11
N THR A 220 -25.76 -5.44 -24.41
CA THR A 220 -26.28 -6.65 -25.07
C THR A 220 -25.19 -7.28 -25.90
N VAL A 221 -25.10 -8.62 -25.87
CA VAL A 221 -24.05 -9.35 -26.59
C VAL A 221 -24.66 -10.20 -27.69
N SER A 222 -24.13 -10.08 -28.90
CA SER A 222 -24.52 -10.90 -30.04
C SER A 222 -23.30 -11.27 -30.88
N GLY A 223 -22.95 -12.56 -30.88
CA GLY A 223 -21.81 -13.08 -31.65
C GLY A 223 -20.48 -12.44 -31.24
N GLY A 224 -20.25 -12.31 -29.93
CA GLY A 224 -19.05 -11.69 -29.35
C GLY A 224 -18.96 -10.18 -29.49
N LEU A 225 -19.98 -9.50 -30.02
CA LEU A 225 -20.05 -8.03 -30.04
C LEU A 225 -20.93 -7.53 -28.91
N LEU A 226 -20.36 -6.75 -28.00
CA LEU A 226 -21.09 -5.95 -27.02
C LEU A 226 -21.57 -4.65 -27.65
N SER A 227 -22.89 -4.45 -27.58
CA SER A 227 -23.55 -3.18 -27.90
C SER A 227 -23.88 -2.43 -26.62
N GLY A 228 -23.71 -1.11 -26.63
CA GLY A 228 -23.90 -0.23 -25.47
C GLY A 228 -22.60 0.14 -24.76
N CYS A 229 -21.44 -0.07 -25.38
CA CYS A 229 -20.18 0.45 -24.86
C CYS A 229 -20.19 1.98 -24.94
N ILE A 230 -19.81 2.60 -23.84
CA ILE A 230 -19.67 4.06 -23.71
C ILE A 230 -18.25 4.47 -24.03
N ALA A 231 -17.27 3.78 -23.44
CA ALA A 231 -15.87 4.12 -23.56
C ALA A 231 -14.96 2.91 -23.29
N ARG A 232 -13.75 2.98 -23.84
CA ARG A 232 -12.67 2.00 -23.67
C ARG A 232 -11.40 2.74 -23.27
N ALA A 233 -10.59 2.13 -22.41
CA ALA A 233 -9.20 2.50 -22.17
C ALA A 233 -8.38 1.23 -21.87
N HIS A 234 -7.06 1.36 -21.85
CA HIS A 234 -6.16 0.29 -21.38
C HIS A 234 -6.15 0.30 -19.85
N GLU A 235 -5.54 1.32 -19.25
CA GLU A 235 -5.43 1.41 -17.78
C GLU A 235 -6.38 2.46 -17.17
N THR A 236 -6.45 3.67 -17.75
CA THR A 236 -7.19 4.79 -17.15
C THR A 236 -8.39 5.19 -17.99
N LEU A 237 -9.58 5.09 -17.41
CA LEU A 237 -10.85 5.42 -18.05
C LEU A 237 -11.55 6.56 -17.31
N GLU A 238 -11.72 7.71 -17.96
CA GLU A 238 -12.52 8.83 -17.44
C GLU A 238 -13.64 9.20 -18.41
N VAL A 239 -14.88 9.25 -17.91
CA VAL A 239 -16.05 9.67 -18.68
C VAL A 239 -16.86 10.66 -17.86
N THR A 240 -17.09 11.85 -18.42
CA THR A 240 -17.79 12.93 -17.72
C THR A 240 -19.24 13.06 -18.16
N ASN A 241 -20.07 13.64 -17.29
CA ASN A 241 -21.48 13.97 -17.56
C ASN A 241 -22.35 12.74 -17.90
N LEU A 242 -22.09 11.61 -17.26
CA LEU A 242 -22.93 10.43 -17.40
C LEU A 242 -24.25 10.61 -16.63
N PRO A 243 -25.39 10.19 -17.19
CA PRO A 243 -26.66 10.23 -16.47
C PRO A 243 -26.66 9.28 -15.28
N ALA A 244 -27.61 9.48 -14.35
CA ALA A 244 -27.90 8.45 -13.34
C ALA A 244 -28.36 7.16 -14.03
N GLY A 245 -27.93 6.00 -13.55
CA GLY A 245 -28.34 4.74 -14.15
C GLY A 245 -27.55 3.54 -13.67
N GLU A 246 -27.70 2.46 -14.43
CA GLU A 246 -27.02 1.19 -14.21
C GLU A 246 -25.91 1.03 -15.24
N TYR A 247 -24.74 0.60 -14.78
CA TYR A 247 -23.51 0.53 -15.55
C TYR A 247 -22.79 -0.79 -15.32
N TRP A 248 -22.06 -1.21 -16.34
CA TRP A 248 -21.20 -2.38 -16.32
C TRP A 248 -19.79 -1.95 -16.68
N LEU A 249 -18.82 -2.46 -15.94
CA LEU A 249 -17.41 -2.29 -16.22
C LEU A 249 -16.82 -3.67 -16.50
N PHE A 250 -16.03 -3.77 -17.56
CA PHE A 250 -15.35 -4.98 -17.97
C PHE A 250 -13.85 -4.73 -17.81
N ALA A 251 -13.18 -5.63 -17.11
CA ALA A 251 -11.73 -5.83 -17.19
C ALA A 251 -11.53 -7.01 -18.14
N ASP A 252 -11.08 -6.73 -19.35
CA ASP A 252 -11.08 -7.68 -20.46
C ASP A 252 -9.66 -7.91 -20.97
N SER A 253 -9.28 -9.17 -21.14
CA SER A 253 -7.91 -9.51 -21.52
C SER A 253 -7.71 -9.36 -23.03
N TRP A 254 -6.44 -9.29 -23.43
CA TRP A 254 -6.07 -9.37 -24.83
C TRP A 254 -5.54 -10.77 -25.22
N THR A 255 -5.91 -11.23 -26.41
CA THR A 255 -5.37 -12.44 -27.03
C THR A 255 -4.84 -12.08 -28.41
N SER A 256 -3.56 -12.36 -28.61
CA SER A 256 -2.88 -12.09 -29.87
C SER A 256 -3.47 -12.88 -31.03
N GLY A 257 -3.22 -12.42 -32.26
CA GLY A 257 -3.57 -13.15 -33.48
C GLY A 257 -2.90 -14.54 -33.61
N ALA A 258 -1.92 -14.86 -32.76
CA ALA A 258 -1.30 -16.19 -32.67
C ALA A 258 -1.98 -17.10 -31.62
N GLY A 259 -3.00 -16.63 -30.91
CA GLY A 259 -3.71 -17.36 -29.86
C GLY A 259 -3.00 -17.36 -28.51
N VAL A 260 -2.01 -16.49 -28.30
CA VAL A 260 -1.41 -16.27 -26.97
C VAL A 260 -2.32 -15.31 -26.20
N GLU A 261 -2.83 -15.79 -25.08
CA GLU A 261 -3.66 -15.06 -24.12
C GLU A 261 -2.77 -14.31 -23.13
N TYR A 262 -3.07 -13.03 -22.92
CA TYR A 262 -2.38 -12.13 -22.01
C TYR A 262 -3.27 -11.82 -20.80
N ALA A 263 -3.95 -12.85 -20.29
CA ALA A 263 -4.74 -12.80 -19.08
C ALA A 263 -3.84 -12.93 -17.83
N GLY A 264 -4.34 -12.48 -16.69
CA GLY A 264 -3.58 -12.53 -15.44
C GLY A 264 -4.16 -11.64 -14.36
N ALA A 265 -3.36 -11.46 -13.30
CA ALA A 265 -3.73 -10.63 -12.17
C ALA A 265 -3.85 -9.15 -12.56
N PHE A 266 -4.79 -8.46 -11.92
CA PHE A 266 -4.96 -7.03 -12.00
C PHE A 266 -5.49 -6.45 -10.69
N GLU A 267 -5.19 -5.18 -10.46
CA GLU A 267 -5.84 -4.35 -9.46
C GLU A 267 -6.70 -3.30 -10.17
N LEU A 268 -7.96 -3.22 -9.78
CA LEU A 268 -8.92 -2.27 -10.31
C LEU A 268 -9.34 -1.32 -9.19
N ALA A 269 -9.30 -0.02 -9.45
CA ALA A 269 -10.03 0.96 -8.65
C ALA A 269 -11.00 1.76 -9.52
N TYR A 270 -12.20 2.02 -9.03
CA TYR A 270 -13.11 2.94 -9.70
C TYR A 270 -13.96 3.74 -8.71
N GLU A 271 -14.54 4.82 -9.23
CA GLU A 271 -15.47 5.66 -8.48
C GLU A 271 -16.45 6.40 -9.38
N TRP A 272 -17.57 6.80 -8.77
CA TRP A 272 -18.51 7.73 -9.35
C TRP A 272 -18.49 9.06 -8.60
N LEU A 273 -18.22 10.14 -9.34
CA LEU A 273 -18.15 11.50 -8.85
C LEU A 273 -19.33 12.32 -9.36
N ALA A 274 -20.39 12.37 -8.56
CA ALA A 274 -21.47 13.33 -8.81
C ALA A 274 -20.95 14.76 -8.53
N PRO A 275 -20.97 15.68 -9.52
CA PRO A 275 -20.50 17.03 -9.29
C PRO A 275 -21.37 17.74 -8.25
N ASP A 276 -20.75 18.65 -7.51
CA ASP A 276 -21.40 19.46 -6.48
C ASP A 276 -22.06 18.62 -5.36
N GLN A 277 -21.60 17.38 -5.18
CA GLN A 277 -21.98 16.48 -4.11
C GLN A 277 -20.74 15.96 -3.37
N TRP A 278 -20.89 15.79 -2.06
CA TRP A 278 -19.88 15.13 -1.24
C TRP A 278 -19.96 13.62 -1.45
N ASN A 279 -18.83 13.02 -1.81
CA ASN A 279 -18.63 11.58 -1.69
C ASN A 279 -17.90 11.34 -0.38
N GLU A 280 -18.50 10.55 0.52
CA GLU A 280 -17.99 10.30 1.86
C GLU A 280 -17.60 8.84 2.01
N VAL A 281 -16.43 8.66 2.63
CA VAL A 281 -15.80 7.39 2.90
C VAL A 281 -15.50 7.32 4.41
N PRO A 282 -16.18 6.43 5.16
CA PRO A 282 -15.92 6.25 6.58
C PRO A 282 -14.57 5.52 6.77
N LEU A 283 -13.71 6.06 7.61
CA LEU A 283 -12.37 5.48 7.88
C LEU A 283 -12.35 4.71 9.19
N ALA A 284 -13.01 5.26 10.22
CA ALA A 284 -13.17 4.64 11.54
C ALA A 284 -14.36 5.28 12.25
N ALA A 285 -14.69 4.78 13.44
CA ALA A 285 -15.68 5.44 14.29
C ALA A 285 -15.25 6.89 14.60
N GLY A 286 -16.02 7.86 14.11
CA GLY A 286 -15.71 9.29 14.27
C GLY A 286 -14.74 9.86 13.25
N ALA A 287 -14.29 9.10 12.24
CA ALA A 287 -13.39 9.56 11.18
C ALA A 287 -13.96 9.28 9.78
N SER A 288 -13.87 10.26 8.90
CA SER A 288 -14.26 10.11 7.49
C SER A 288 -13.37 10.94 6.59
N TRP A 289 -13.08 10.42 5.40
CA TRP A 289 -12.61 11.20 4.26
C TRP A 289 -13.79 11.55 3.37
N GLN A 290 -13.84 12.78 2.89
CA GLN A 290 -14.83 13.26 1.96
C GLN A 290 -14.13 13.93 0.79
N ARG A 291 -14.65 13.73 -0.42
CA ARG A 291 -14.22 14.46 -1.60
C ARG A 291 -15.39 15.18 -2.24
N LEU A 292 -15.14 16.41 -2.66
CA LEU A 292 -16.08 17.23 -3.43
C LEU A 292 -15.39 17.65 -4.72
N ARG A 293 -16.06 17.44 -5.85
CA ARG A 293 -15.67 18.01 -7.13
C ARG A 293 -16.77 18.92 -7.64
N THR A 294 -16.48 20.21 -7.82
CA THR A 294 -17.46 21.17 -8.31
C THR A 294 -17.51 21.18 -9.84
N SER A 295 -18.67 21.51 -10.42
CA SER A 295 -18.81 21.60 -11.88
C SER A 295 -18.42 22.97 -12.45
N SER A 296 -18.56 24.04 -11.66
CA SER A 296 -18.32 25.42 -12.13
C SER A 296 -17.85 26.37 -11.00
N PRO A 297 -16.57 26.77 -10.98
CA PRO A 297 -15.47 26.20 -11.77
C PRO A 297 -15.21 24.73 -11.37
N VAL A 298 -14.50 23.98 -12.22
CA VAL A 298 -13.98 22.68 -11.80
C VAL A 298 -12.97 22.88 -10.70
N GLN A 299 -13.22 22.28 -9.54
CA GLN A 299 -12.33 22.30 -8.39
C GLN A 299 -12.55 21.07 -7.53
N THR A 300 -11.46 20.42 -7.12
CA THR A 300 -11.48 19.25 -6.25
C THR A 300 -11.01 19.62 -4.85
N TYR A 301 -11.73 19.12 -3.84
CA TYR A 301 -11.49 19.32 -2.42
C TYR A 301 -11.48 17.96 -1.73
N ASN A 302 -10.52 17.73 -0.83
CA ASN A 302 -10.50 16.58 0.05
C ASN A 302 -10.55 17.06 1.50
N VAL A 303 -11.40 16.42 2.29
CA VAL A 303 -11.66 16.80 3.68
C VAL A 303 -11.61 15.54 4.53
N ILE A 304 -10.69 15.50 5.48
CA ILE A 304 -10.64 14.46 6.51
C ILE A 304 -11.19 15.09 7.79
N THR A 305 -12.27 14.53 8.32
CA THR A 305 -12.91 14.99 9.56
C THR A 305 -12.75 13.93 10.64
N ALA A 306 -12.42 14.36 11.86
CA ALA A 306 -12.23 13.47 13.00
C ALA A 306 -12.82 14.04 14.30
N ASP A 307 -13.63 13.23 14.99
CA ASP A 307 -13.99 13.40 16.38
C ASP A 307 -12.98 12.68 17.28
N LEU A 308 -12.00 13.42 17.81
CA LEU A 308 -10.96 12.85 18.67
C LEU A 308 -11.50 12.24 19.98
N SER A 309 -12.75 12.55 20.36
CA SER A 309 -13.38 11.93 21.53
C SER A 309 -13.69 10.43 21.33
N GLN A 310 -13.68 9.94 20.09
CA GLN A 310 -13.84 8.51 19.76
C GLN A 310 -12.57 7.68 19.95
N GLY A 311 -11.53 8.24 20.57
CA GLY A 311 -10.26 7.53 20.79
C GLY A 311 -9.23 7.70 19.67
N LEU A 312 -9.52 8.59 18.72
CA LEU A 312 -8.60 8.99 17.66
C LEU A 312 -7.59 10.03 18.15
N GLU A 313 -6.44 10.10 17.50
CA GLU A 313 -5.38 11.07 17.79
C GLU A 313 -4.96 11.82 16.51
N LEU A 314 -4.74 13.13 16.65
CA LEU A 314 -4.05 13.92 15.64
C LEU A 314 -2.56 13.97 15.99
N GLN A 315 -1.72 13.34 15.19
CA GLN A 315 -0.28 13.26 15.40
C GLN A 315 0.47 14.15 14.39
N PRO A 316 1.20 15.20 14.83
CA PRO A 316 2.20 15.79 13.98
C PRO A 316 3.41 14.87 13.91
N ALA A 317 4.00 14.73 12.72
CA ALA A 317 5.21 13.94 12.55
C ALA A 317 6.28 14.73 11.83
N ARG A 318 7.49 14.71 12.38
CA ARG A 318 8.70 15.09 11.67
C ARG A 318 9.17 13.89 10.85
N HIS A 319 9.33 14.08 9.55
CA HIS A 319 9.78 13.00 8.68
C HIS A 319 11.29 12.73 8.83
N SER A 320 11.69 11.48 8.59
CA SER A 320 13.10 11.07 8.52
C SER A 320 13.72 11.57 7.21
N GLY A 321 14.13 12.83 7.20
CA GLY A 321 14.56 13.51 5.98
C GLY A 321 13.36 13.95 5.12
N CYS A 322 13.55 13.98 3.81
CA CYS A 322 12.47 14.30 2.87
C CYS A 322 11.80 13.00 2.41
N GLN A 323 10.52 12.83 2.70
CA GLN A 323 9.71 11.74 2.16
C GLN A 323 8.28 12.20 1.90
N THR A 324 7.53 11.50 1.05
CA THR A 324 6.12 11.81 0.78
C THR A 324 5.27 11.55 2.02
N VAL A 325 4.09 12.17 2.09
CA VAL A 325 3.13 11.93 3.18
C VAL A 325 2.70 10.46 3.20
N ALA A 326 2.51 9.85 2.02
CA ALA A 326 2.15 8.44 1.88
C ALA A 326 3.25 7.53 2.45
N ALA A 327 4.50 7.74 2.08
CA ALA A 327 5.62 6.92 2.56
C ALA A 327 5.81 6.96 4.08
N ALA A 328 5.40 8.06 4.74
CA ALA A 328 5.49 8.19 6.19
C ALA A 328 4.31 7.53 6.93
N ALA A 329 3.13 7.44 6.28
CA ALA A 329 1.88 7.04 6.91
C ALA A 329 1.92 5.66 7.61
N PRO A 330 2.49 4.59 7.03
CA PRO A 330 2.54 3.28 7.67
C PRO A 330 3.28 3.27 9.00
N SER A 331 4.44 3.94 9.07
CA SER A 331 5.25 4.00 10.30
C SER A 331 4.57 4.73 11.46
N ILE A 332 3.56 5.54 11.16
CA ILE A 332 2.79 6.33 12.11
C ILE A 332 1.53 5.55 12.55
N GLY A 333 1.12 4.55 11.77
CA GLY A 333 -0.17 3.85 11.90
C GLY A 333 -1.33 4.75 11.49
N ALA A 334 -1.14 5.59 10.46
CA ALA A 334 -2.13 6.60 10.10
C ALA A 334 -3.35 6.00 9.39
N LEU A 335 -4.55 6.42 9.79
CA LEU A 335 -5.81 6.22 9.07
C LEU A 335 -5.94 7.20 7.90
N ALA A 336 -5.40 8.40 8.06
CA ALA A 336 -5.34 9.43 7.03
C ALA A 336 -4.29 10.48 7.39
N GLY A 337 -3.90 11.32 6.43
CA GLY A 337 -2.98 12.41 6.72
C GLY A 337 -2.88 13.46 5.63
N VAL A 338 -2.24 14.58 5.97
CA VAL A 338 -1.89 15.65 5.03
C VAL A 338 -0.48 16.15 5.28
N ASN A 339 0.10 16.87 4.32
CA ASN A 339 1.36 17.58 4.55
C ASN A 339 1.18 18.72 5.59
N ALA A 340 2.26 19.08 6.29
CA ALA A 340 2.22 20.07 7.36
C ALA A 340 3.02 21.35 7.04
N ASN A 341 4.09 21.64 7.80
CA ASN A 341 4.80 22.91 7.78
C ASN A 341 5.51 23.20 6.45
N TYR A 342 5.79 24.49 6.22
CA TYR A 342 6.76 24.90 5.22
C TYR A 342 8.16 24.37 5.60
N PHE A 343 9.00 24.21 4.58
CA PHE A 343 10.36 23.69 4.75
C PHE A 343 11.34 24.30 3.75
N GLN A 344 12.63 24.16 4.05
CA GLN A 344 13.70 24.56 3.14
C GLN A 344 14.07 23.40 2.19
N ALA A 345 13.87 23.62 0.88
CA ALA A 345 14.30 22.68 -0.15
C ALA A 345 15.85 22.60 -0.19
N GLY A 346 16.40 21.39 -0.15
CA GLY A 346 17.85 21.15 -0.24
C GLY A 346 18.63 21.06 1.09
N SER A 347 17.97 21.19 2.24
CA SER A 347 18.58 21.06 3.58
C SER A 347 17.98 19.91 4.41
N GLY A 348 17.64 18.79 3.75
CA GLY A 348 17.00 17.64 4.40
C GLY A 348 15.57 17.90 4.89
N CYS A 349 14.86 18.84 4.24
CA CYS A 349 13.48 19.21 4.55
C CYS A 349 13.27 19.70 5.99
N SER A 350 14.18 20.53 6.49
CA SER A 350 14.02 21.16 7.79
C SER A 350 12.82 22.11 7.78
N THR A 351 11.93 21.98 8.77
CA THR A 351 10.72 22.79 8.93
C THR A 351 11.04 24.23 9.32
N THR A 352 10.26 25.18 8.79
CA THR A 352 10.45 26.63 9.03
C THR A 352 9.42 27.25 9.97
N ASP A 353 8.37 26.50 10.30
CA ASP A 353 7.32 26.91 11.24
C ASP A 353 7.38 26.08 12.53
N LEU A 354 6.61 26.46 13.55
CA LEU A 354 6.54 25.71 14.81
C LEU A 354 6.23 24.23 14.54
N LEU A 355 7.07 23.33 15.06
CA LEU A 355 6.77 21.91 15.11
C LEU A 355 7.16 21.37 16.48
N ARG A 356 6.16 20.84 17.18
CA ARG A 356 6.32 20.14 18.45
C ARG A 356 5.65 18.78 18.32
N VAL A 357 6.37 17.73 18.69
CA VAL A 357 5.92 16.34 18.58
C VAL A 357 6.24 15.66 19.90
N ASP A 358 5.24 15.06 20.54
CA ASP A 358 5.38 14.30 21.79
C ASP A 358 6.13 15.07 22.89
N GLY A 359 5.89 16.37 22.97
CA GLY A 359 6.53 17.26 23.95
C GLY A 359 7.94 17.74 23.58
N VAL A 360 8.47 17.36 22.42
CA VAL A 360 9.78 17.77 21.91
C VAL A 360 9.62 18.90 20.89
N LEU A 361 10.30 20.02 21.13
CA LEU A 361 10.36 21.13 20.17
C LEU A 361 11.38 20.83 19.07
N HIS A 362 10.92 20.82 17.81
CA HIS A 362 11.77 20.62 16.64
C HIS A 362 12.10 21.91 15.91
N SER A 363 11.14 22.82 15.81
CA SER A 363 11.30 24.13 15.16
C SER A 363 10.34 25.14 15.75
N THR A 364 10.63 26.43 15.60
CA THR A 364 9.76 27.54 16.00
C THR A 364 9.32 28.34 14.79
N ASN A 365 8.24 29.11 14.93
CA ASN A 365 7.78 30.06 13.92
C ASN A 365 8.91 30.99 13.43
N GLY A 366 8.99 31.17 12.11
CA GLY A 366 9.92 32.06 11.45
C GLY A 366 9.52 33.52 11.55
N SER A 367 10.45 34.43 11.23
CA SER A 367 10.18 35.86 11.24
C SER A 367 9.44 36.30 9.98
N VAL A 368 8.13 36.53 10.10
CA VAL A 368 7.34 37.25 9.10
C VAL A 368 7.41 38.73 9.42
N VAL A 369 7.66 39.61 8.44
CA VAL A 369 7.59 41.07 8.69
C VAL A 369 6.42 41.72 7.97
N ASP A 370 6.03 42.93 8.37
CA ASP A 370 5.04 43.73 7.66
C ASP A 370 5.73 44.62 6.59
N GLY A 371 4.98 45.35 5.75
CA GLY A 371 5.52 46.28 4.75
C GLY A 371 6.28 47.47 5.35
N ALA A 372 6.20 47.66 6.67
CA ALA A 372 6.99 48.60 7.46
C ALA A 372 8.20 47.94 8.15
N GLY A 373 8.41 46.63 7.99
CA GLY A 373 9.49 45.86 8.60
C GLY A 373 9.23 45.37 10.03
N THR A 374 8.00 45.48 10.54
CA THR A 374 7.61 45.00 11.88
C THR A 374 7.52 43.49 11.88
N VAL A 375 8.20 42.81 12.80
CA VAL A 375 8.07 41.35 12.98
C VAL A 375 6.67 41.00 13.50
N LEU A 376 6.02 40.05 12.86
CA LEU A 376 4.67 39.60 13.12
C LEU A 376 4.67 38.22 13.77
N SER A 377 3.73 38.03 14.69
CA SER A 377 3.41 36.70 15.21
C SER A 377 2.73 35.86 14.12
N GLN A 378 2.98 34.56 14.14
CA GLN A 378 2.26 33.58 13.31
C GLN A 378 1.27 32.82 14.19
N ARG A 379 0.16 32.38 13.59
CA ARG A 379 -0.85 31.60 14.30
C ARG A 379 -0.49 30.12 14.22
N SER A 380 -0.52 29.45 15.36
CA SER A 380 -0.20 28.02 15.48
C SER A 380 -1.34 27.29 16.15
N ALA A 381 -1.46 26.00 15.86
CA ALA A 381 -2.37 25.09 16.54
C ALA A 381 -1.58 24.21 17.51
N GLY A 382 -2.09 24.00 18.72
CA GLY A 382 -1.44 23.19 19.76
C GLY A 382 -2.44 22.40 20.61
N TRP A 383 -2.09 21.16 20.95
CA TRP A 383 -2.94 20.21 21.67
C TRP A 383 -2.13 19.23 22.55
N ASN A 384 -2.85 18.39 23.29
CA ASN A 384 -2.30 17.33 24.12
C ASN A 384 -3.13 16.06 23.91
N GLY A 385 -2.51 14.96 23.47
CA GLY A 385 -3.21 13.69 23.22
C GLY A 385 -4.43 13.88 22.30
N ASN A 386 -5.58 13.31 22.69
CA ASN A 386 -6.84 13.45 21.96
C ASN A 386 -7.59 14.79 22.20
N GLY A 387 -6.91 15.79 22.73
CA GLY A 387 -7.48 17.13 22.95
C GLY A 387 -7.71 17.89 21.65
N VAL A 388 -8.83 18.62 21.56
CA VAL A 388 -9.13 19.49 20.42
C VAL A 388 -8.05 20.58 20.29
N PRO A 389 -7.48 20.81 19.09
CA PRO A 389 -6.49 21.85 18.86
C PRO A 389 -6.96 23.26 19.28
N SER A 390 -6.13 23.91 20.08
CA SER A 390 -6.27 25.33 20.44
C SER A 390 -5.38 26.18 19.53
N PHE A 391 -5.78 27.42 19.26
CA PHE A 391 -5.07 28.30 18.32
C PHE A 391 -4.53 29.53 19.04
N GLN A 392 -3.26 29.86 18.83
CA GLN A 392 -2.61 31.02 19.45
C GLN A 392 -1.67 31.74 18.48
N TRP A 393 -1.56 33.06 18.66
CA TRP A 393 -0.55 33.88 18.01
C TRP A 393 0.76 33.80 18.80
N LEU A 394 1.81 33.32 18.15
CA LEU A 394 3.13 33.13 18.76
C LEU A 394 4.16 34.00 18.04
N ASN A 395 4.99 34.68 18.82
CA ASN A 395 6.09 35.45 18.28
C ASN A 395 7.14 34.51 17.66
N PRO A 396 7.86 34.95 16.61
CA PRO A 396 8.94 34.17 16.04
C PRO A 396 9.97 33.75 17.10
N GLY A 397 10.48 32.52 16.99
CA GLY A 397 11.42 31.96 17.97
C GLY A 397 10.81 31.50 19.30
N SER A 398 9.49 31.60 19.49
CA SER A 398 8.82 31.16 20.72
C SER A 398 8.46 29.67 20.70
N ASP A 399 8.66 28.99 21.83
CA ASP A 399 8.08 27.66 22.12
C ASP A 399 6.67 27.81 22.74
N TRP A 400 5.92 26.73 22.76
CA TRP A 400 4.63 26.57 23.44
C TRP A 400 4.67 25.36 24.39
N PRO A 401 5.34 25.47 25.54
CA PRO A 401 5.64 24.31 26.39
C PRO A 401 4.43 23.70 27.13
N SER A 402 3.25 24.34 27.08
CA SER A 402 2.03 23.81 27.70
C SER A 402 1.29 22.80 26.84
N VAL A 403 1.74 22.58 25.59
CA VAL A 403 1.20 21.58 24.67
C VAL A 403 2.29 20.56 24.35
N ALA A 404 1.89 19.30 24.17
CA ALA A 404 2.77 18.24 23.71
C ALA A 404 3.03 18.39 22.22
N ASP A 405 1.97 18.70 21.48
CA ASP A 405 1.96 18.70 20.02
C ASP A 405 1.55 20.08 19.50
N ALA A 406 2.26 20.56 18.49
CA ALA A 406 1.97 21.84 17.88
C ALA A 406 2.47 21.91 16.43
N VAL A 407 1.70 22.63 15.62
CA VAL A 407 2.01 22.91 14.22
C VAL A 407 1.79 24.41 13.94
N GLY A 408 2.80 25.03 13.34
CA GLY A 408 2.73 26.40 12.85
C GLY A 408 2.18 26.43 11.43
N GLY A 409 1.50 27.52 11.09
CA GLY A 409 0.92 27.66 9.77
C GLY A 409 0.91 29.10 9.30
N TYR A 410 0.84 29.26 7.98
CA TYR A 410 0.64 30.53 7.32
C TYR A 410 -0.16 30.33 6.03
N PRO A 411 -1.10 31.24 5.69
CA PRO A 411 -1.61 32.32 6.52
C PRO A 411 -2.61 31.81 7.58
N SER A 412 -3.01 32.66 8.52
CA SER A 412 -4.20 32.40 9.34
C SER A 412 -5.44 32.50 8.45
N LEU A 413 -6.32 31.49 8.50
CA LEU A 413 -7.46 31.39 7.58
C LEU A 413 -8.78 31.76 8.25
N VAL A 414 -9.08 31.23 9.43
CA VAL A 414 -10.36 31.48 10.13
C VAL A 414 -10.13 31.69 11.62
N GLU A 415 -10.78 32.68 12.21
CA GLU A 415 -10.75 32.96 13.65
C GLU A 415 -12.14 33.32 14.17
N GLY A 416 -12.62 32.58 15.15
CA GLY A 416 -13.97 32.76 15.69
C GLY A 416 -15.07 32.65 14.63
N GLY A 417 -14.87 31.83 13.59
CA GLY A 417 -15.76 31.71 12.43
C GLY A 417 -15.72 32.89 11.46
N THR A 418 -14.74 33.80 11.61
CA THR A 418 -14.53 34.91 10.67
C THR A 418 -13.37 34.57 9.73
N PRO A 419 -13.58 34.58 8.40
CA PRO A 419 -12.49 34.46 7.43
C PRO A 419 -11.49 35.60 7.60
N LEU A 420 -10.22 35.26 7.77
CA LEU A 420 -9.13 36.20 7.99
C LEU A 420 -8.23 36.42 6.77
N ALA A 421 -8.34 35.62 5.71
CA ALA A 421 -7.37 35.63 4.62
C ALA A 421 -7.48 36.82 3.65
N ALA A 422 -7.68 38.02 4.18
CA ALA A 422 -7.15 39.25 3.64
C ALA A 422 -6.06 39.76 4.59
N VAL A 423 -4.87 40.00 4.04
CA VAL A 423 -3.78 40.75 4.69
C VAL A 423 -4.36 41.91 5.49
N GLN A 424 -4.14 41.92 6.81
CA GLN A 424 -4.27 43.16 7.57
C GLN A 424 -3.38 44.19 6.85
N PRO A 425 -3.87 45.40 6.50
CA PRO A 425 -3.07 46.42 5.84
C PRO A 425 -1.74 46.60 6.59
N GLY A 426 -0.65 46.07 6.04
CA GLY A 426 0.58 45.87 6.79
C GLY A 426 1.28 44.54 6.52
N GLN A 427 0.68 43.35 6.61
CA GLN A 427 1.46 42.11 6.57
C GLN A 427 2.26 41.91 5.27
N GLN A 428 3.53 41.44 5.36
CA GLN A 428 4.15 40.84 4.18
C GLN A 428 3.37 39.61 3.78
N VAL A 429 3.22 39.53 2.47
CA VAL A 429 2.84 38.35 1.74
C VAL A 429 4.15 37.57 1.55
N TRP A 430 4.28 36.38 2.13
CA TRP A 430 5.52 35.59 2.05
C TRP A 430 5.87 35.28 0.59
N SER A 431 4.85 35.11 -0.25
CA SER A 431 5.02 34.84 -1.67
C SER A 431 3.96 35.56 -2.51
N SER A 432 4.28 35.86 -3.77
CA SER A 432 3.27 36.29 -4.74
C SER A 432 2.13 35.30 -4.96
N THR A 433 2.22 34.08 -4.39
CA THR A 433 1.26 32.99 -4.59
C THR A 433 0.08 33.01 -3.60
N ASP A 434 0.10 33.81 -2.54
CA ASP A 434 -1.07 33.96 -1.65
C ASP A 434 -2.29 34.54 -2.39
N TRP A 435 -2.02 35.41 -3.36
CA TRP A 435 -3.04 36.10 -4.17
C TRP A 435 -3.43 35.35 -5.44
N THR A 436 -2.78 34.24 -5.74
CA THR A 436 -3.07 33.44 -6.92
C THR A 436 -3.67 32.09 -6.53
N ALA A 437 -4.45 31.54 -7.45
CA ALA A 437 -4.99 30.20 -7.32
C ALA A 437 -3.84 29.18 -7.25
N ASN A 438 -3.79 28.40 -6.17
CA ASN A 438 -2.82 27.34 -5.96
C ASN A 438 -3.46 26.20 -5.17
N PRO A 439 -2.90 24.98 -5.24
CA PRO A 439 -3.20 23.94 -4.27
C PRO A 439 -2.99 24.45 -2.84
N ARG A 440 -3.84 24.03 -1.91
CA ARG A 440 -3.81 24.47 -0.51
C ARG A 440 -3.97 23.31 0.44
N THR A 441 -3.36 23.43 1.61
CA THR A 441 -3.57 22.52 2.75
C THR A 441 -3.93 23.34 3.98
N ALA A 442 -4.82 22.83 4.84
CA ALA A 442 -5.18 23.48 6.09
C ALA A 442 -5.48 22.48 7.22
N LEU A 443 -5.26 22.95 8.45
CA LEU A 443 -5.77 22.36 9.67
C LEU A 443 -6.81 23.33 10.27
N GLY A 444 -7.97 22.81 10.65
CA GLY A 444 -8.96 23.57 11.39
C GLY A 444 -9.81 22.74 12.33
N VAL A 445 -10.70 23.44 13.03
CA VAL A 445 -11.64 22.88 14.00
C VAL A 445 -13.01 23.53 13.79
N ASN A 446 -14.07 22.72 13.79
CA ASN A 446 -15.45 23.21 13.65
C ASN A 446 -16.11 23.48 15.03
N ALA A 447 -17.33 24.01 15.04
CA ALA A 447 -18.04 24.33 16.28
C ALA A 447 -18.37 23.10 17.17
N ALA A 448 -18.36 21.89 16.61
CA ALA A 448 -18.55 20.65 17.35
C ALA A 448 -17.25 20.15 18.01
N GLY A 449 -16.10 20.77 17.73
CA GLY A 449 -14.79 20.34 18.21
C GLY A 449 -14.14 19.25 17.36
N HIS A 450 -14.71 18.92 16.20
CA HIS A 450 -14.05 17.99 15.28
C HIS A 450 -12.85 18.67 14.61
N VAL A 451 -11.76 17.92 14.50
CA VAL A 451 -10.60 18.29 13.70
C VAL A 451 -10.94 18.09 12.22
N VAL A 452 -10.49 19.02 11.40
CA VAL A 452 -10.71 19.00 9.95
C VAL A 452 -9.39 19.29 9.24
N LEU A 453 -8.87 18.31 8.51
CA LEU A 453 -7.73 18.45 7.60
C LEU A 453 -8.28 18.63 6.18
N VAL A 454 -7.77 19.61 5.47
CA VAL A 454 -8.30 19.96 4.15
C VAL A 454 -7.17 20.06 3.14
N THR A 455 -7.34 19.44 1.98
CA THR A 455 -6.55 19.75 0.79
C THR A 455 -7.45 20.22 -0.34
N VAL A 456 -6.92 21.14 -1.15
CA VAL A 456 -7.55 21.65 -2.36
C VAL A 456 -6.56 21.46 -3.48
N ASP A 457 -6.95 20.73 -4.51
CA ASP A 457 -6.08 20.47 -5.66
C ASP A 457 -5.93 21.72 -6.53
N GLY A 458 -4.92 21.75 -7.39
CA GLY A 458 -4.70 22.94 -8.21
C GLY A 458 -3.63 22.73 -9.27
N ARG A 459 -3.60 23.64 -10.26
CA ARG A 459 -2.64 23.65 -11.39
C ARG A 459 -2.81 22.45 -12.35
N THR A 460 -3.90 21.72 -12.26
CA THR A 460 -4.21 20.57 -13.12
C THR A 460 -5.65 20.69 -13.66
N ALA A 461 -6.11 19.73 -14.47
CA ALA A 461 -7.50 19.69 -14.91
C ALA A 461 -8.50 19.45 -13.75
N ALA A 462 -8.03 18.97 -12.59
CA ALA A 462 -8.85 18.77 -11.40
C ALA A 462 -9.18 20.08 -10.66
N GLY A 463 -8.51 21.19 -11.01
CA GLY A 463 -8.83 22.52 -10.49
C GLY A 463 -7.69 23.52 -10.68
N SER A 464 -8.02 24.81 -10.65
CA SER A 464 -6.99 25.87 -10.61
C SER A 464 -6.35 26.03 -9.23
N GLY A 465 -7.01 25.54 -8.19
CA GLY A 465 -6.70 25.87 -6.79
C GLY A 465 -7.36 27.16 -6.35
N LEU A 466 -7.06 27.59 -5.13
CA LEU A 466 -7.69 28.75 -4.50
C LEU A 466 -6.67 29.82 -4.09
N THR A 467 -7.14 31.07 -4.07
CA THR A 467 -6.45 32.14 -3.33
C THR A 467 -6.65 31.91 -1.84
N SER A 468 -5.76 32.44 -0.99
CA SER A 468 -5.92 32.31 0.46
C SER A 468 -7.27 32.89 0.92
N SER A 469 -7.71 34.02 0.35
CA SER A 469 -9.00 34.67 0.65
C SER A 469 -10.20 33.77 0.34
N SER A 470 -10.24 33.20 -0.87
CA SER A 470 -11.34 32.32 -1.26
C SER A 470 -11.33 31.02 -0.46
N PHE A 471 -10.15 30.50 -0.12
CA PHE A 471 -10.02 29.30 0.70
C PHE A 471 -10.52 29.52 2.13
N ALA A 472 -10.10 30.61 2.79
CA ALA A 472 -10.62 30.96 4.13
C ALA A 472 -12.14 31.15 4.14
N ASN A 473 -12.69 31.81 3.12
CA ASN A 473 -14.13 31.98 3.01
C ASN A 473 -14.82 30.62 2.90
N TRP A 474 -14.34 29.75 2.01
CA TRP A 474 -14.88 28.40 1.81
C TRP A 474 -14.80 27.55 3.09
N LEU A 475 -13.66 27.54 3.79
CA LEU A 475 -13.51 26.85 5.08
C LEU A 475 -14.53 27.33 6.13
N SER A 476 -14.79 28.64 6.17
CA SER A 476 -15.74 29.21 7.11
C SER A 476 -17.19 28.98 6.73
N THR A 477 -17.55 29.01 5.45
CA THR A 477 -18.96 28.97 4.99
C THR A 477 -19.43 27.56 4.68
N GLU A 478 -18.60 26.76 4.02
CA GLU A 478 -18.96 25.39 3.60
C GLU A 478 -18.68 24.38 4.71
N LEU A 479 -17.51 24.47 5.35
CA LEU A 479 -17.11 23.55 6.42
C LEU A 479 -17.44 24.05 7.83
N ASN A 480 -17.97 25.28 7.97
CA ASN A 480 -18.32 25.89 9.25
C ASN A 480 -17.17 25.85 10.28
N LEU A 481 -15.93 26.01 9.82
CA LEU A 481 -14.78 26.03 10.71
C LEU A 481 -14.80 27.30 11.56
N ILE A 482 -14.51 27.14 12.86
CA ILE A 482 -14.39 28.27 13.79
C ILE A 482 -12.94 28.75 13.90
N ASN A 483 -11.98 27.86 13.70
CA ASN A 483 -10.56 28.19 13.63
C ASN A 483 -9.88 27.38 12.54
N ALA A 484 -9.01 28.01 11.77
CA ALA A 484 -8.18 27.33 10.78
C ALA A 484 -6.88 28.09 10.49
N ILE A 485 -5.82 27.33 10.18
CA ILE A 485 -4.53 27.83 9.68
C ILE A 485 -4.20 27.15 8.35
N GLY A 486 -3.55 27.89 7.46
CA GLY A 486 -2.96 27.35 6.25
C GLY A 486 -1.66 26.63 6.57
N LEU A 487 -1.44 25.52 5.88
CA LEU A 487 -0.22 24.72 5.90
C LEU A 487 0.51 24.89 4.56
N ASP A 488 1.65 24.23 4.37
CA ASP A 488 2.36 24.30 3.11
C ASP A 488 1.45 23.86 1.95
N GLY A 489 1.54 24.57 0.83
CA GLY A 489 0.62 24.41 -0.30
C GLY A 489 1.35 24.07 -1.59
N GLY A 490 0.69 24.31 -2.72
CA GLY A 490 1.30 24.09 -4.03
C GLY A 490 1.69 22.63 -4.26
N GLY A 491 2.94 22.39 -4.65
CA GLY A 491 3.45 21.04 -4.89
C GLY A 491 3.46 20.13 -3.67
N SER A 492 3.49 20.73 -2.47
CA SER A 492 3.48 20.00 -1.20
C SER A 492 2.09 19.51 -0.81
N THR A 493 1.02 20.05 -1.40
CA THR A 493 -0.35 19.67 -1.07
C THR A 493 -0.58 18.20 -1.37
N THR A 494 -0.78 17.42 -0.31
CA THR A 494 -1.02 15.98 -0.38
C THR A 494 -2.00 15.59 0.71
N ALA A 495 -3.01 14.82 0.37
CA ALA A 495 -3.87 14.08 1.29
C ALA A 495 -3.67 12.60 1.03
N VAL A 496 -3.53 11.84 2.11
CA VAL A 496 -3.40 10.39 2.05
C VAL A 496 -4.48 9.75 2.89
N VAL A 497 -4.98 8.65 2.39
CA VAL A 497 -5.84 7.74 3.12
C VAL A 497 -5.38 6.35 2.67
N PRO A 498 -4.60 5.65 3.50
CA PRO A 498 -4.05 4.36 3.12
C PRO A 498 -5.15 3.40 2.66
N ASP A 499 -4.82 2.60 1.64
CA ASP A 499 -5.68 1.56 1.09
C ASP A 499 -7.04 2.04 0.48
N CYS A 500 -7.16 3.33 0.15
CA CYS A 500 -8.42 3.90 -0.39
C CYS A 500 -8.56 3.84 -1.91
N TRP A 501 -7.45 3.69 -2.62
CA TRP A 501 -7.33 3.70 -4.07
C TRP A 501 -6.08 2.86 -4.42
N LEU A 502 -5.75 2.69 -5.71
CA LEU A 502 -4.47 2.06 -6.12
C LEU A 502 -3.23 2.82 -5.60
N SER A 503 -3.45 4.03 -5.08
CA SER A 503 -2.46 4.84 -4.39
C SER A 503 -3.05 5.31 -3.06
N ASP A 504 -2.22 5.32 -2.01
CA ASP A 504 -2.54 5.94 -0.72
C ASP A 504 -2.88 7.43 -0.87
N THR A 505 -2.40 8.07 -1.94
CA THR A 505 -2.65 9.49 -2.20
C THR A 505 -3.99 9.69 -2.86
N VAL A 506 -4.94 10.29 -2.13
CA VAL A 506 -6.34 10.42 -2.59
C VAL A 506 -6.65 11.74 -3.29
N ASN A 507 -5.78 12.75 -3.12
CA ASN A 507 -5.89 14.01 -3.87
C ASN A 507 -5.12 13.92 -5.19
N PHE A 508 -5.07 15.02 -5.94
CA PHE A 508 -4.31 15.12 -7.18
C PHE A 508 -3.11 16.07 -6.99
N PRO A 509 -1.92 15.55 -6.61
CA PRO A 509 -0.73 16.36 -6.45
C PRO A 509 -0.35 17.10 -7.73
N SER A 510 0.33 18.24 -7.58
CA SER A 510 0.48 19.19 -8.70
C SER A 510 1.84 19.14 -9.42
N ASP A 511 2.85 18.43 -8.91
CA ASP A 511 4.22 18.56 -9.43
C ASP A 511 4.43 17.88 -10.79
N ASN A 512 3.61 16.88 -11.15
CA ASN A 512 3.61 16.29 -12.51
C ASN A 512 2.64 17.00 -13.47
N SER A 513 1.85 17.96 -12.98
CA SER A 513 0.83 18.72 -13.75
C SER A 513 -0.31 17.87 -14.33
N LEU A 514 -0.51 16.64 -13.85
CA LEU A 514 -1.56 15.74 -14.29
C LEU A 514 -2.66 15.61 -13.21
N PRO A 515 -3.93 15.38 -13.56
CA PRO A 515 -5.01 15.15 -12.60
C PRO A 515 -5.01 13.69 -12.11
N ASP A 516 -3.86 13.20 -11.67
CA ASP A 516 -3.65 11.83 -11.20
C ASP A 516 -3.17 11.79 -9.75
N HIS A 517 -3.15 10.60 -9.15
CA HIS A 517 -2.74 10.38 -7.76
C HIS A 517 -1.22 10.38 -7.58
N TRP A 518 -0.47 10.74 -8.63
CA TRP A 518 0.98 10.70 -8.68
C TRP A 518 1.57 12.11 -8.55
N GLY A 519 2.91 12.20 -8.49
CA GLY A 519 3.60 13.49 -8.40
C GLY A 519 3.51 14.15 -7.01
N ALA A 520 3.26 13.38 -5.95
CA ALA A 520 3.36 13.88 -4.58
C ALA A 520 4.81 14.28 -4.24
N ARG A 521 4.99 15.48 -3.71
CA ARG A 521 6.31 15.98 -3.29
C ARG A 521 6.74 15.35 -1.97
N SER A 522 8.04 15.09 -1.83
CA SER A 522 8.65 14.80 -0.52
C SER A 522 8.69 16.05 0.36
N VAL A 523 8.14 15.95 1.57
CA VAL A 523 8.00 17.04 2.56
C VAL A 523 8.73 16.68 3.86
N GLY A 524 8.96 17.69 4.71
CA GLY A 524 9.66 17.52 6.00
C GLY A 524 8.78 17.11 7.17
N SER A 525 7.46 17.24 7.04
CA SER A 525 6.51 16.94 8.10
C SER A 525 5.10 16.73 7.56
N GLY A 526 4.30 15.98 8.31
CA GLY A 526 2.88 15.75 8.05
C GLY A 526 2.03 15.81 9.32
N LEU A 527 0.72 15.87 9.13
CA LEU A 527 -0.30 15.71 10.17
C LEU A 527 -1.10 14.46 9.85
N TYR A 528 -1.20 13.56 10.82
CA TYR A 528 -1.80 12.25 10.63
C TYR A 528 -2.91 12.02 11.65
N LEU A 529 -4.01 11.47 11.19
CA LEU A 529 -5.06 10.90 12.04
C LEU A 529 -4.72 9.43 12.26
N ARG A 530 -4.76 8.94 13.49
CA ARG A 530 -4.59 7.52 13.82
C ARG A 530 -5.52 7.06 14.94
#